data_AF-A0A7M7IZU1-F1
#
_entry.id   AF-A0A7M7IZU1-F1
#
_cell.length_a   1.000
_cell.length_b   1.000
_cell.length_c   1.000
_cell.angle_alpha   90.00
_cell.angle_beta   90.00
_cell.angle_gamma   90.00
#
_symmetry.space_group_name_H-M   'P 1'
#
loop_
_entity.id
_entity.type
_entity.pdbx_description
1 polymer ?
#
loop_
_entity_poly.entity_id
_entity_poly.type
_entity_poly.pdbx_seq_one_letter_code
_entity_poly.pdbx_strand_id
1 'polypeptide(L)'
;MVLRRPGTIHRKISMNSNMELRKSKKFKLRMKAKRQRAGIKKKEVRVAPEDVGILSKKAIKSRTRVNPLANIKLSNKKRNKILKQRRYQEREREAAEQEPGTSNADEMEVEKAHKRNLTAQKSAEPMECK
;
A
#
# COMPACT_ATOMS: atom_id res chain seq x y z
N MET A 1 86.44 26.12 -7.94
CA MET A 1 85.20 26.42 -8.69
C MET A 1 84.58 25.11 -9.15
N VAL A 2 83.41 24.71 -8.61
CA VAL A 2 82.77 23.43 -8.95
C VAL A 2 81.63 23.68 -9.94
N LEU A 3 81.80 23.20 -11.17
CA LEU A 3 80.85 23.34 -12.27
C LEU A 3 79.56 22.56 -11.97
N ARG A 4 78.44 23.27 -11.83
CA ARG A 4 77.09 22.67 -11.74
C ARG A 4 76.72 22.08 -13.11
N ARG A 5 76.48 20.76 -13.16
CA ARG A 5 76.00 20.08 -14.38
C ARG A 5 74.59 20.56 -14.75
N PRO A 6 74.35 21.06 -15.97
CA PRO A 6 73.02 21.43 -16.45
C PRO A 6 72.29 20.16 -16.90
N GLY A 7 71.44 19.60 -16.04
CA GLY A 7 70.74 18.36 -16.39
C GLY A 7 69.68 17.87 -15.41
N THR A 8 69.39 18.60 -14.33
CA THR A 8 68.23 18.28 -13.49
C THR A 8 66.97 18.71 -14.19
N ILE A 9 66.39 17.80 -14.98
CA ILE A 9 65.00 17.85 -15.41
C ILE A 9 64.17 17.99 -14.14
N HIS A 10 63.69 19.21 -13.89
CA HIS A 10 62.65 19.47 -12.91
C HIS A 10 61.40 18.74 -13.38
N ARG A 11 61.29 17.44 -13.09
CA ARG A 11 60.01 16.75 -13.15
C ARG A 11 59.13 17.48 -12.15
N LYS A 12 58.23 18.33 -12.66
CA LYS A 12 57.11 18.87 -11.91
C LYS A 12 56.27 17.66 -11.50
N ILE A 13 56.62 17.05 -10.37
CA ILE A 13 55.77 16.09 -9.69
C ILE A 13 54.53 16.92 -9.34
N SER A 14 53.49 16.84 -10.16
CA SER A 14 52.20 17.43 -9.82
C SER A 14 51.74 16.70 -8.56
N MET A 15 51.98 17.29 -7.39
CA MET A 15 51.82 16.61 -6.11
C MET A 15 50.37 16.20 -5.80
N ASN A 16 49.37 16.62 -6.59
CA ASN A 16 47.99 16.66 -6.10
C ASN A 16 46.91 16.00 -6.96
N SER A 17 47.19 15.24 -8.03
CA SER A 17 46.07 14.73 -8.86
C SER A 17 45.53 13.34 -8.50
N ASN A 18 46.19 12.53 -7.65
CA ASN A 18 45.80 11.11 -7.47
C ASN A 18 45.80 10.55 -6.03
N MET A 19 46.12 11.34 -4.99
CA MET A 19 46.14 10.81 -3.61
C MET A 19 44.75 10.38 -3.11
N GLU A 20 43.69 11.10 -3.48
CA GLU A 20 42.34 10.79 -3.01
C GLU A 20 41.75 9.51 -3.61
N LEU A 21 42.25 9.10 -4.79
CA LEU A 21 41.78 7.92 -5.53
C LEU A 21 42.45 6.61 -5.09
N ARG A 22 43.60 6.66 -4.42
CA ARG A 22 44.36 5.48 -3.94
C ARG A 22 44.04 5.09 -2.50
N LYS A 23 42.75 4.97 -2.16
CA LYS A 23 42.38 4.21 -0.95
C LYS A 23 42.88 2.76 -1.10
N SER A 24 43.73 2.31 -0.18
CA SER A 24 44.40 1.00 -0.25
C SER A 24 43.40 -0.16 -0.37
N LYS A 25 43.82 -1.28 -0.99
CA LYS A 25 43.00 -2.51 -1.09
C LYS A 25 42.47 -2.94 0.29
N LYS A 26 43.31 -2.84 1.33
CA LYS A 26 42.93 -3.09 2.73
C LYS A 26 41.85 -2.13 3.23
N PHE A 27 41.92 -0.84 2.91
CA PHE A 27 40.89 0.14 3.29
C PHE A 27 39.55 -0.16 2.62
N LYS A 28 39.54 -0.47 1.32
CA LYS A 28 38.31 -0.83 0.58
C LYS A 28 37.67 -2.09 1.16
N LEU A 29 38.47 -3.12 1.45
CA LEU A 29 38.01 -4.35 2.10
C LEU A 29 37.45 -4.09 3.51
N ARG A 30 38.13 -3.24 4.30
CA ARG A 30 37.66 -2.83 5.63
C ARG A 30 36.32 -2.09 5.57
N MET A 31 36.15 -1.15 4.63
CA MET A 31 34.88 -0.44 4.45
C MET A 31 33.76 -1.36 3.96
N LYS A 32 34.07 -2.31 3.06
CA LYS A 32 33.11 -3.34 2.61
C LYS A 32 32.67 -4.23 3.77
N ALA A 33 33.61 -4.72 4.59
CA ALA A 33 33.31 -5.52 5.77
C ALA A 33 32.51 -4.72 6.83
N LYS A 34 32.84 -3.44 7.04
CA LYS A 34 32.06 -2.54 7.92
C LYS A 34 30.62 -2.39 7.44
N ARG A 35 30.41 -2.19 6.13
CA ARG A 35 29.08 -2.12 5.52
C ARG A 35 28.31 -3.44 5.61
N GLN A 36 28.97 -4.58 5.38
CA GLN A 36 28.35 -5.90 5.55
C GLN A 36 27.94 -6.15 7.01
N ARG A 37 28.81 -5.84 7.97
CA ARG A 37 28.48 -5.91 9.41
C ARG A 37 27.31 -4.98 9.78
N ALA A 38 27.22 -3.80 9.17
CA ALA A 38 26.12 -2.86 9.39
C ALA A 38 24.83 -3.22 8.63
N GLY A 39 24.90 -4.05 7.58
CA GLY A 39 23.84 -4.23 6.59
C GLY A 39 23.03 -5.53 6.67
N ILE A 40 23.37 -6.49 7.53
CA ILE A 40 22.75 -7.83 7.47
C ILE A 40 21.44 -7.96 8.27
N LYS A 41 21.19 -7.12 9.28
CA LYS A 41 19.85 -7.09 9.89
C LYS A 41 18.95 -6.26 8.99
N LYS A 42 18.09 -6.93 8.21
CA LYS A 42 16.95 -6.28 7.53
C LYS A 42 16.23 -5.46 8.59
N LYS A 43 16.29 -4.14 8.48
CA LYS A 43 15.59 -3.25 9.41
C LYS A 43 14.11 -3.39 9.09
N GLU A 44 13.43 -4.23 9.84
CA GLU A 44 11.98 -4.37 9.73
C GLU A 44 11.31 -3.08 10.19
N VAL A 45 10.38 -2.61 9.37
CA VAL A 45 9.57 -1.46 9.69
C VAL A 45 8.64 -1.83 10.84
N ARG A 46 8.77 -1.13 11.96
CA ARG A 46 7.88 -1.32 13.12
C ARG A 46 6.60 -0.52 12.90
N VAL A 47 5.55 -1.20 12.44
CA VAL A 47 4.18 -0.66 12.41
C VAL A 47 3.46 -1.14 13.68
N ALA A 48 2.68 -0.26 14.32
CA ALA A 48 1.85 -0.69 15.44
C ALA A 48 0.83 -1.75 14.98
N PRO A 49 0.60 -2.83 15.75
CA PRO A 49 -0.29 -3.93 15.35
C PRO A 49 -1.71 -3.45 15.01
N GLU A 50 -2.19 -2.43 15.73
CA GLU A 50 -3.50 -1.80 15.53
C GLU A 50 -3.66 -1.05 14.19
N ASP A 51 -2.54 -0.58 13.62
CA ASP A 51 -2.52 0.16 12.37
C ASP A 51 -2.19 -0.74 11.17
N VAL A 52 -1.93 -2.03 11.41
CA VAL A 52 -1.74 -3.05 10.38
C VAL A 52 -3.06 -3.20 9.63
N GLY A 53 -3.01 -3.02 8.30
CA GLY A 53 -4.19 -3.06 7.45
C GLY A 53 -4.91 -1.70 7.31
N ILE A 54 -4.68 -0.72 8.20
CA ILE A 54 -5.18 0.66 8.04
C ILE A 54 -4.24 1.46 7.14
N LEU A 55 -2.93 1.34 7.37
CA LEU A 55 -1.90 1.99 6.57
C LEU A 55 -1.68 1.24 5.25
N SER A 56 -1.67 1.99 4.14
CA SER A 56 -1.32 1.43 2.84
C SER A 56 0.18 1.15 2.75
N LYS A 57 0.56 0.13 1.95
CA LYS A 57 1.97 -0.17 1.66
C LYS A 57 2.73 1.05 1.12
N LYS A 58 2.06 1.91 0.34
CA LYS A 58 2.62 3.17 -0.18
C LYS A 58 2.91 4.17 0.95
N ALA A 59 1.99 4.34 1.89
CA ALA A 59 2.16 5.24 3.03
C ALA A 59 3.26 4.77 4.00
N ILE A 60 3.40 3.46 4.17
CA ILE A 60 4.49 2.87 4.96
C ILE A 60 5.82 3.18 4.27
N LYS A 61 5.95 2.86 2.97
CA LYS A 61 7.17 3.08 2.18
C LYS A 61 7.60 4.54 2.16
N SER A 62 6.67 5.49 2.01
CA SER A 62 7.01 6.92 1.97
C SER A 62 7.60 7.41 3.30
N ARG A 63 7.04 6.96 4.43
CA ARG A 63 7.53 7.33 5.76
C ARG A 63 8.85 6.68 6.13
N THR A 64 9.10 5.46 5.66
CA THR A 64 10.33 4.72 6.01
C THR A 64 11.42 4.81 4.96
N ARG A 65 11.24 5.66 3.95
CA ARG A 65 12.21 5.85 2.86
C ARG A 65 13.58 6.31 3.37
N VAL A 66 13.59 7.27 4.30
CA VAL A 66 14.82 7.86 4.86
C VAL A 66 15.24 7.10 6.12
N ASN A 67 14.29 6.75 6.98
CA ASN A 67 14.55 6.03 8.22
C ASN A 67 13.70 4.75 8.32
N PRO A 68 14.29 3.56 8.10
CA PRO A 68 13.57 2.30 8.21
C PRO A 68 13.21 1.92 9.66
N LEU A 69 13.78 2.59 10.66
CA LEU A 69 13.48 2.37 12.08
C LEU A 69 12.43 3.35 12.63
N ALA A 70 11.82 4.17 11.75
CA ALA A 70 10.77 5.08 12.18
C ALA A 70 9.57 4.29 12.71
N ASN A 71 9.13 4.59 13.93
CA ASN A 71 7.89 4.05 14.48
C ASN A 71 6.71 4.68 13.74
N ILE A 72 5.99 3.87 12.96
CA ILE A 72 4.80 4.35 12.26
C ILE A 72 3.59 4.10 13.15
N LYS A 73 3.01 5.19 13.67
CA LYS A 73 1.76 5.19 14.42
C LYS A 73 0.82 6.23 13.84
N LEU A 74 -0.46 5.92 13.76
CA LEU A 74 -1.51 6.90 13.52
C LEU A 74 -1.99 7.48 14.85
N SER A 75 -2.46 8.72 14.83
CA SER A 75 -3.19 9.26 15.98
C SER A 75 -4.58 8.62 16.06
N ASN A 76 -5.12 8.46 17.26
CA ASN A 76 -6.45 7.87 17.49
C ASN A 76 -7.54 8.58 16.65
N LYS A 77 -7.49 9.91 16.54
CA LYS A 77 -8.39 10.70 15.70
C LYS A 77 -8.33 10.27 14.22
N LYS A 78 -7.12 10.09 13.67
CA LYS A 78 -6.95 9.64 12.28
C LYS A 78 -7.40 8.19 12.10
N ARG A 79 -7.08 7.31 13.06
CA ARG A 79 -7.48 5.91 13.04
C ARG A 79 -9.01 5.77 12.97
N ASN A 80 -9.72 6.45 13.87
CA ASN A 80 -11.18 6.41 13.93
C ASN A 80 -11.83 6.99 12.66
N LYS A 81 -11.23 8.05 12.09
CA LYS A 81 -11.72 8.61 10.81
C LYS A 81 -11.64 7.59 9.67
N ILE A 82 -10.53 6.87 9.54
CA ILE A 82 -10.32 5.88 8.47
C ILE A 82 -11.24 4.68 8.68
N LEU A 83 -11.38 4.19 9.92
CA LEU A 83 -12.29 3.09 10.24
C LEU A 83 -13.74 3.44 9.94
N LYS A 84 -14.18 4.66 10.29
CA LYS A 84 -15.52 5.16 9.97
C LYS A 84 -15.76 5.19 8.45
N GLN A 85 -14.79 5.67 7.68
CA GLN A 85 -14.86 5.69 6.22
C GLN A 85 -14.95 4.29 5.62
N ARG A 86 -14.18 3.32 6.12
CA ARG A 86 -14.28 1.92 5.67
C ARG A 86 -15.65 1.31 5.91
N ARG A 87 -16.21 1.52 7.10
CA ARG A 87 -17.56 1.03 7.43
C ARG A 87 -18.63 1.59 6.48
N TYR A 88 -18.50 2.85 6.07
CA TYR A 88 -19.43 3.42 5.08
C TYR A 88 -19.26 2.77 3.71
N GLN A 89 -18.03 2.59 3.25
CA GLN A 89 -17.76 1.93 1.96
C GLN A 89 -18.20 0.47 1.94
N GLU A 90 -18.10 -0.24 3.06
CA GLU A 90 -18.60 -1.62 3.19
C GLU A 90 -20.13 -1.64 3.07
N ARG A 91 -20.85 -0.75 3.77
CA ARG A 91 -22.31 -0.64 3.61
C ARG A 91 -22.75 -0.26 2.20
N GLU A 92 -22.03 0.66 1.56
CA GLU A 92 -22.32 1.06 0.17
C GLU A 92 -22.10 -0.12 -0.79
N ARG A 93 -21.08 -0.95 -0.54
CA ARG A 93 -20.85 -2.17 -1.32
C ARG A 93 -21.91 -3.22 -1.07
N GLU A 94 -22.27 -3.47 0.20
CA GLU A 94 -23.35 -4.39 0.56
C GLU A 94 -24.68 -3.96 -0.09
N ALA A 95 -25.00 -2.67 -0.04
CA ALA A 95 -26.19 -2.13 -0.70
C ALA A 95 -26.10 -2.29 -2.23
N ALA A 96 -24.96 -2.00 -2.84
CA ALA A 96 -24.76 -2.16 -4.28
C ALA A 96 -24.75 -3.64 -4.74
N GLU A 97 -24.31 -4.57 -3.89
CA GLU A 97 -24.35 -6.02 -4.13
C GLU A 97 -25.74 -6.61 -3.91
N GLN A 98 -26.59 -5.94 -3.13
CA GLN A 98 -27.99 -6.34 -2.91
C GLN A 98 -28.95 -5.80 -3.98
N GLU A 99 -28.53 -4.76 -4.72
CA GLU A 99 -29.30 -4.11 -5.80
C GLU A 99 -29.21 -4.73 -7.23
N PRO A 100 -28.41 -5.76 -7.58
CA PRO A 100 -28.48 -6.38 -8.89
C PRO A 100 -29.27 -7.70 -8.79
N GLY A 101 -30.56 -7.65 -8.49
CA GLY A 101 -31.35 -8.90 -8.50
C GLY A 101 -32.69 -8.96 -7.77
N THR A 102 -33.38 -7.84 -7.50
CA THR A 102 -34.78 -7.90 -7.05
C THR A 102 -35.73 -8.28 -8.19
N SER A 103 -35.65 -9.56 -8.55
CA SER A 103 -36.71 -10.42 -9.09
C SER A 103 -38.04 -10.37 -8.29
N ASN A 104 -38.11 -9.60 -7.21
CA ASN A 104 -39.32 -9.33 -6.43
C ASN A 104 -40.36 -8.46 -7.18
N ALA A 105 -39.98 -7.76 -8.25
CA ALA A 105 -40.95 -7.06 -9.09
C ALA A 105 -41.82 -8.06 -9.89
N ASP A 106 -41.24 -9.18 -10.33
CA ASP A 106 -41.93 -10.19 -11.12
C ASP A 106 -42.80 -11.11 -10.25
N GLU A 107 -42.39 -11.44 -9.02
CA GLU A 107 -43.22 -12.26 -8.11
C GLU A 107 -44.52 -11.55 -7.68
N MET A 108 -44.49 -10.22 -7.52
CA MET A 108 -45.69 -9.44 -7.18
C MET A 108 -46.69 -9.30 -8.34
N GLU A 109 -46.24 -9.32 -9.59
CA GLU A 109 -47.15 -9.34 -10.75
C GLU A 109 -47.78 -10.72 -10.96
N VAL A 110 -47.02 -11.80 -10.77
CA VAL A 110 -47.53 -13.18 -10.90
C VAL A 110 -48.59 -13.47 -9.84
N GLU A 111 -48.38 -13.04 -8.58
CA GLU A 111 -49.40 -13.21 -7.53
C GLU A 111 -50.68 -12.40 -7.78
N LYS A 112 -50.57 -11.17 -8.32
CA LYS A 112 -51.74 -10.35 -8.65
C LYS A 112 -52.54 -10.92 -9.82
N ALA A 113 -51.87 -11.46 -10.84
CA ALA A 113 -52.52 -12.13 -11.96
C ALA A 113 -53.30 -13.38 -11.49
N HIS A 114 -52.70 -14.17 -10.59
CA HIS A 114 -53.34 -15.38 -10.09
C HIS A 114 -54.58 -15.09 -9.21
N LYS A 115 -54.52 -14.02 -8.39
CA LYS A 115 -55.66 -13.57 -7.58
C LYS A 115 -56.81 -13.05 -8.43
N ARG A 116 -56.53 -12.32 -9.53
CA ARG A 116 -57.57 -11.83 -10.47
C ARG A 116 -58.30 -12.95 -11.21
N ASN A 117 -57.59 -14.00 -11.61
CA ASN A 117 -58.20 -15.14 -12.30
C ASN A 117 -59.11 -15.97 -11.38
N LEU A 118 -58.76 -16.11 -10.10
CA LEU A 118 -59.59 -16.83 -9.13
C LEU A 118 -60.91 -16.11 -8.80
N THR A 119 -60.93 -14.77 -8.78
CA THR A 119 -62.17 -14.01 -8.57
C THR A 119 -63.11 -14.10 -9.77
N ALA A 120 -62.58 -14.10 -10.99
CA ALA A 120 -63.38 -14.21 -12.21
C ALA A 120 -64.08 -15.57 -12.36
N GLN A 121 -63.44 -16.65 -11.90
CA GLN A 121 -64.05 -17.99 -11.91
C GLN A 121 -65.21 -18.13 -10.91
N LYS A 122 -65.10 -17.53 -9.73
CA LYS A 122 -66.17 -17.57 -8.71
C LYS A 122 -67.42 -16.75 -9.07
N SER A 123 -67.28 -15.71 -9.89
CA SER A 123 -68.42 -14.91 -10.35
C SER A 123 -69.19 -15.54 -11.52
N ALA A 124 -68.68 -16.64 -12.10
CA ALA A 124 -69.28 -17.30 -13.25
C ALA A 124 -70.12 -18.54 -12.88
N GLU A 125 -70.22 -18.90 -11.60
CA GLU A 125 -71.10 -19.98 -11.15
C GLU A 125 -72.55 -19.46 -11.12
N PRO A 126 -73.47 -20.01 -11.94
CA PRO A 126 -74.86 -19.56 -11.95
C PRO A 126 -75.54 -19.98 -10.65
N MET A 127 -76.18 -19.03 -9.97
CA MET A 127 -77.01 -19.30 -8.81
C MET A 127 -78.14 -20.26 -9.20
N GLU A 128 -78.09 -21.48 -8.66
CA GLU A 128 -79.25 -22.37 -8.66
C GLU A 128 -80.33 -21.76 -7.77
N CYS A 129 -81.33 -21.15 -8.40
CA CYS A 129 -82.58 -20.76 -7.75
C CYS A 129 -83.34 -22.05 -7.38
N LYS A 130 -83.52 -22.28 -6.08
CA LYS A 130 -84.50 -23.25 -5.54
C LYS A 130 -85.84 -22.58 -5.33
#